data_AF-G8DTX6-F1
#
_entry.id   AF-G8DTX6-F1
#
_cell.length_a   1.000
_cell.length_b   1.000
_cell.length_c   1.000
_cell.angle_alpha   90.00
_cell.angle_beta   90.00
_cell.angle_gamma   90.00
#
_symmetry.space_group_name_H-M   'P 1'
#
loop_
_entity.id
_entity.type
_entity.pdbx_description
1 polymer ?
#
loop_
_entity_poly.entity_id
_entity_poly.type
_entity_poly.pdbx_seq_one_letter_code
_entity_poly.pdbx_strand_id
1 'polypeptide(L)'
;MIDEFFDYQLGELEYRSLRFETEVLDMENYQGNAVVNYTDSETSYTRIIEHKHFEFGTQPKTIITREYSKTWKRGAEPYYPVNNNRNNKLYTAYKRLAEQQKNVIFGGRLGHYRCYDMHQVIGAALQCVRSEV
;
A
#
# COMPACT_ATOMS: atom_id res chain seq x y z
N MET A 1 4.58 2.44 -11.43
CA MET A 1 5.05 1.10 -10.98
C MET A 1 6.13 0.59 -11.95
N ILE A 2 6.92 -0.44 -11.61
CA ILE A 2 7.96 -0.93 -12.53
C ILE A 2 7.38 -1.44 -13.86
N ASP A 3 6.27 -2.18 -13.82
CA ASP A 3 5.55 -2.67 -14.99
C ASP A 3 4.91 -1.53 -15.81
N GLU A 4 4.31 -0.56 -15.13
CA GLU A 4 3.74 0.65 -15.75
C GLU A 4 4.79 1.50 -16.49
N PHE A 5 6.00 1.65 -15.93
CA PHE A 5 7.09 2.35 -16.62
C PHE A 5 7.43 1.71 -17.97
N PHE A 6 7.24 0.39 -18.09
CA PHE A 6 7.50 -0.39 -19.29
C PHE A 6 6.21 -0.67 -20.09
N ASP A 7 5.17 0.15 -19.92
CA ASP A 7 3.86 0.04 -20.59
C ASP A 7 3.21 -1.35 -20.46
N TYR A 8 3.49 -2.04 -19.36
CA TYR A 8 3.00 -3.40 -19.07
C TYR A 8 3.39 -4.44 -20.14
N GLN A 9 4.48 -4.23 -20.88
CA GLN A 9 4.85 -5.05 -22.03
C GLN A 9 5.04 -6.55 -21.73
N LEU A 10 5.32 -6.93 -20.48
CA LEU A 10 5.45 -8.33 -20.03
C LEU A 10 4.20 -8.84 -19.29
N GLY A 11 3.19 -8.00 -19.10
CA GLY A 11 2.00 -8.25 -18.28
C GLY A 11 1.96 -7.43 -16.98
N GLU A 12 0.83 -7.46 -16.29
CA GLU A 12 0.60 -6.69 -15.06
C GLU A 12 1.06 -7.45 -13.82
N LEU A 13 1.76 -6.77 -12.91
CA LEU A 13 2.02 -7.26 -11.57
C LEU A 13 0.75 -7.17 -10.73
N GLU A 14 0.36 -8.26 -10.07
CA GLU A 14 -0.89 -8.30 -9.31
C GLU A 14 -0.75 -7.61 -7.96
N TYR A 15 -1.80 -6.87 -7.59
CA TYR A 15 -1.91 -6.27 -6.27
C TYR A 15 -3.25 -6.63 -5.62
N ARG A 16 -3.35 -6.40 -4.32
CA ARG A 16 -4.62 -6.12 -3.65
C ARG A 16 -4.74 -4.61 -3.48
N SER A 17 -5.96 -4.11 -3.60
CA SER A 17 -6.31 -2.72 -3.36
C SER A 17 -7.18 -2.60 -2.11
N LEU A 18 -7.38 -1.36 -1.67
CA LEU A 18 -8.27 -1.02 -0.57
C LEU A 18 -9.23 0.07 -1.04
N ARG A 19 -10.41 0.08 -0.41
CA ARG A 19 -11.37 1.16 -0.53
C ARG A 19 -11.69 1.66 0.86
N PHE A 20 -11.68 2.98 1.04
CA PHE A 20 -11.94 3.62 2.31
C PHE A 20 -13.24 4.42 2.23
N GLU A 21 -14.11 4.21 3.21
CA GLU A 21 -15.29 5.04 3.43
C GLU A 21 -15.09 5.79 4.74
N THR A 22 -15.09 7.12 4.69
CA THR A 22 -14.85 7.97 5.85
C THR A 22 -16.11 8.73 6.21
N GLU A 23 -16.45 8.75 7.50
CA GLU A 23 -17.60 9.50 8.00
C GLU A 23 -17.26 10.23 9.29
N VAL A 24 -18.00 11.31 9.54
CA VAL A 24 -17.95 12.08 10.78
C VAL A 24 -19.16 11.69 11.62
N LEU A 25 -18.94 11.31 12.87
CA LEU A 25 -19.98 10.91 13.80
C LEU A 25 -20.14 11.96 14.90
N ASP A 26 -21.39 12.26 15.25
CA ASP A 26 -21.74 13.22 16.30
C ASP A 26 -21.65 12.59 17.70
N MET A 27 -20.48 12.05 18.01
CA MET A 27 -20.14 11.44 19.29
C MET A 27 -18.63 11.53 19.52
N GLU A 28 -18.23 11.54 20.79
CA GLU A 28 -16.82 11.72 21.16
C GLU A 28 -15.97 10.47 20.86
N ASN A 29 -16.53 9.28 21.01
CA ASN A 29 -15.78 8.02 20.93
C ASN A 29 -16.65 6.91 20.35
N TYR A 30 -16.23 6.34 19.21
CA TYR A 30 -16.96 5.29 18.51
C TYR A 30 -16.57 3.89 19.00
N GLN A 31 -15.28 3.58 19.05
CA GLN A 31 -14.79 2.22 19.34
C GLN A 31 -13.70 2.15 20.42
N GLY A 32 -13.23 3.29 20.93
CA GLY A 32 -12.27 3.35 22.04
C GLY A 32 -10.86 2.89 21.70
N ASN A 33 -10.54 2.69 20.43
CA ASN A 33 -9.21 2.28 19.97
C ASN A 33 -8.93 2.78 18.55
N ALA A 34 -7.67 3.08 18.22
CA ALA A 34 -7.31 3.61 16.91
C ALA A 34 -7.65 2.66 15.76
N VAL A 35 -7.45 1.35 15.96
CA VAL A 35 -7.68 0.33 14.93
C VAL A 35 -8.38 -0.88 15.55
N VAL A 36 -9.49 -1.30 14.96
CA VAL A 36 -10.20 -2.54 15.32
C VAL A 36 -10.33 -3.40 14.06
N ASN A 37 -9.90 -4.66 14.16
CA ASN A 37 -9.99 -5.63 13.06
C ASN A 37 -11.28 -6.44 13.20
N TYR A 38 -11.97 -6.65 12.08
CA TYR A 38 -13.12 -7.53 11.97
C TYR A 38 -12.68 -8.78 11.21
N THR A 39 -12.68 -9.92 11.90
CA THR A 39 -12.04 -11.16 11.42
C THR A 39 -13.04 -12.25 11.04
N ASP A 40 -14.33 -11.98 11.21
CA ASP A 40 -15.39 -12.83 10.69
C ASP A 40 -15.58 -12.60 9.18
N SER A 41 -16.20 -13.58 8.52
CA SER A 41 -16.46 -13.51 7.07
C SER A 41 -17.77 -12.82 6.70
N GLU A 42 -18.63 -12.50 7.67
CA GLU A 42 -19.94 -11.90 7.44
C GLU A 42 -19.83 -10.37 7.32
N THR A 43 -18.83 -9.78 8.00
CA THR A 43 -18.52 -8.36 7.96
C THR A 43 -17.84 -7.98 6.64
N SER A 44 -18.37 -6.95 6.00
CA SER A 44 -17.93 -6.51 4.66
C SER A 44 -16.61 -5.74 4.64
N TYR A 45 -16.24 -5.11 5.75
CA TYR A 45 -14.98 -4.37 5.94
C TYR A 45 -14.00 -5.15 6.81
N THR A 46 -12.70 -4.95 6.58
CA THR A 46 -11.63 -5.62 7.34
C THR A 46 -11.29 -4.89 8.63
N ARG A 47 -11.41 -3.56 8.63
CA ARG A 47 -11.02 -2.69 9.75
C ARG A 47 -11.88 -1.46 9.86
N ILE A 48 -11.99 -0.95 11.08
CA ILE A 48 -12.40 0.43 11.33
C ILE A 48 -11.24 1.16 12.01
N ILE A 49 -10.92 2.33 11.47
CA ILE A 49 -9.90 3.25 11.99
C ILE A 49 -10.61 4.45 12.61
N GLU A 50 -10.41 4.69 13.90
CA GLU A 50 -10.88 5.89 14.59
C GLU A 50 -9.69 6.83 14.83
N HIS A 51 -9.53 7.81 13.94
CA HIS A 51 -8.27 8.53 13.75
C HIS A 51 -7.80 9.31 14.97
N LYS A 52 -8.73 9.87 15.75
CA LYS A 52 -8.39 10.70 16.91
C LYS A 52 -7.56 9.97 17.96
N HIS A 53 -7.65 8.64 18.04
CA HIS A 53 -6.88 7.85 19.01
C HIS A 53 -5.39 7.71 18.66
N PHE A 54 -4.96 8.05 17.43
CA PHE A 54 -3.51 8.09 17.12
C PHE A 54 -2.78 9.22 17.84
N GLU A 55 -3.47 10.32 18.15
CA GLU A 55 -2.91 11.51 18.81
C GLU A 55 -3.74 11.92 20.04
N PHE A 56 -4.39 10.96 20.71
CA PHE A 56 -5.10 11.15 21.99
C PHE A 56 -6.15 12.30 21.97
N GLY A 57 -6.84 12.48 20.85
CA GLY A 57 -7.79 13.57 20.65
C GLY A 57 -9.00 13.52 21.59
N THR A 58 -9.49 14.69 22.02
CA THR A 58 -10.63 14.87 22.94
C THR A 58 -11.80 15.64 22.31
N GLN A 59 -11.82 15.75 20.97
CA GLN A 59 -12.84 16.49 20.24
C GLN A 59 -14.23 15.85 20.44
N PRO A 60 -15.31 16.65 20.50
CA PRO A 60 -16.68 16.16 20.78
C PRO A 60 -17.26 15.30 19.64
N LYS A 61 -16.65 15.32 18.46
CA LYS A 61 -16.98 14.48 17.31
C LYS A 61 -15.81 13.57 16.98
N THR A 62 -16.10 12.45 16.33
CA THR A 62 -15.08 11.50 15.87
C THR A 62 -15.17 11.28 14.37
N ILE A 63 -14.03 10.94 13.76
CA ILE A 63 -13.93 10.57 12.35
C ILE A 63 -13.51 9.11 12.31
N ILE A 64 -14.32 8.28 11.65
CA ILE A 64 -13.99 6.89 11.43
C ILE A 64 -13.81 6.61 9.93
N THR A 65 -12.94 5.65 9.63
CA THR A 65 -12.79 5.11 8.29
C THR A 65 -13.00 3.61 8.31
N ARG A 66 -13.95 3.12 7.51
CA ARG A 66 -14.12 1.70 7.21
C ARG A 66 -13.22 1.31 6.04
N GLU A 67 -12.41 0.29 6.24
CA GLU A 67 -11.51 -0.26 5.22
C GLU A 67 -12.13 -1.51 4.59
N TYR A 68 -12.23 -1.53 3.26
CA TYR A 68 -12.72 -2.67 2.49
C TYR A 68 -11.60 -3.23 1.63
N SER A 69 -11.45 -4.56 1.66
CA SER A 69 -10.60 -5.27 0.69
C SER A 69 -11.20 -5.12 -0.72
N LYS A 70 -10.35 -4.85 -1.71
CA LYS A 70 -10.76 -4.72 -3.10
C LYS A 70 -9.76 -5.44 -3.99
N THR A 71 -10.24 -6.26 -4.92
CA THR A 71 -9.40 -6.80 -5.99
C THR A 71 -8.86 -5.64 -6.82
N TRP A 72 -7.54 -5.56 -6.95
CA TRP A 72 -6.91 -4.52 -7.74
C TRP A 72 -7.22 -4.71 -9.24
N LYS A 73 -7.32 -3.59 -9.95
CA LYS A 73 -7.37 -3.51 -11.42
C LYS A 73 -6.56 -2.29 -11.83
N ARG A 74 -6.09 -2.25 -13.07
CA ARG A 74 -5.41 -1.07 -13.64
C ARG A 74 -6.22 0.21 -13.37
N GLY A 75 -5.53 1.26 -12.92
CA GLY A 75 -6.13 2.53 -12.51
C GLY A 75 -6.62 2.57 -11.05
N ALA A 76 -6.67 1.44 -10.33
CA ALA A 76 -6.83 1.43 -8.88
C ALA A 76 -5.48 1.62 -8.19
N GLU A 77 -5.50 2.16 -6.97
CA GLU A 77 -4.29 2.31 -6.17
C GLU A 77 -3.76 0.91 -5.75
N PRO A 78 -2.51 0.55 -6.10
CA PRO A 78 -1.88 -0.71 -5.70
C PRO A 78 -1.47 -0.64 -4.23
N TYR A 79 -2.10 -1.39 -3.32
CA TYR A 79 -1.73 -1.37 -1.89
C TYR A 79 -0.74 -2.47 -1.53
N TYR A 80 -1.10 -3.74 -1.75
CA TYR A 80 -0.30 -4.89 -1.32
C TYR A 80 0.11 -5.76 -2.51
N PRO A 81 1.41 -6.01 -2.75
CA PRO A 81 1.83 -6.90 -3.83
C PRO A 81 1.40 -8.34 -3.56
N VAL A 82 1.01 -9.07 -4.61
CA VAL A 82 0.69 -10.50 -4.52
C VAL A 82 1.96 -11.30 -4.81
N ASN A 83 2.66 -11.69 -3.74
CA ASN A 83 3.97 -12.36 -3.81
C ASN A 83 3.82 -13.87 -4.05
N ASN A 84 3.35 -14.24 -5.26
CA ASN A 84 3.26 -15.63 -5.71
C ASN A 84 4.34 -15.93 -6.78
N ASN A 85 4.49 -17.21 -7.14
CA ASN A 85 5.49 -17.65 -8.12
C ASN A 85 5.34 -16.97 -9.49
N ARG A 86 4.12 -16.64 -9.91
CA ARG A 86 3.85 -15.97 -11.20
C ARG A 86 4.39 -14.54 -11.17
N ASN A 87 3.98 -13.74 -10.19
CA ASN A 87 4.39 -12.35 -10.06
C ASN A 87 5.89 -12.21 -9.73
N ASN A 88 6.47 -13.12 -8.95
CA ASN A 88 7.91 -13.09 -8.67
C ASN A 88 8.75 -13.30 -9.95
N LYS A 89 8.31 -14.23 -10.83
CA LYS A 89 8.95 -14.44 -12.14
C LYS A 89 8.76 -13.22 -13.05
N LEU A 90 7.55 -12.66 -13.10
CA LEU A 90 7.25 -11.47 -13.89
C LEU A 90 8.05 -10.25 -13.44
N TYR A 91 8.11 -9.98 -12.13
CA TYR A 91 8.93 -8.92 -11.55
C TYR A 91 10.41 -9.12 -11.86
N THR A 92 10.92 -10.35 -11.78
CA THR A 92 12.32 -10.64 -12.16
C THR A 92 12.58 -10.29 -13.62
N ALA A 93 11.63 -10.52 -14.52
CA ALA A 93 11.76 -10.13 -15.93
C ALA A 93 11.76 -8.60 -16.10
N TYR A 94 10.87 -7.88 -15.41
CA TYR A 94 10.89 -6.41 -15.39
C TYR A 94 12.16 -5.84 -14.77
N LYS A 95 12.68 -6.45 -13.70
CA LYS A 95 13.93 -6.04 -13.07
C LYS A 95 15.10 -6.12 -14.05
N ARG A 96 15.15 -7.15 -14.90
CA ARG A 96 16.17 -7.25 -15.96
C ARG A 96 16.06 -6.13 -17.00
N LEU A 97 14.84 -5.68 -17.32
CA LEU A 97 14.64 -4.50 -18.20
C LEU A 97 15.06 -3.20 -17.50
N ALA A 98 14.77 -3.07 -16.21
CA ALA A 98 15.18 -1.95 -15.38
C ALA A 98 16.71 -1.83 -15.29
N GLU A 99 17.43 -2.95 -15.12
CA GLU A 99 18.90 -3.00 -15.08
C GLU A 99 19.56 -2.53 -16.40
N GLN A 100 18.82 -2.45 -17.51
CA GLN A 100 19.30 -1.92 -18.79
C GLN A 100 19.15 -0.39 -18.91
N GLN A 101 18.40 0.25 -18.00
CA GLN A 101 18.16 1.69 -18.02
C GLN A 101 19.29 2.45 -17.33
N LYS A 102 20.13 3.13 -18.09
CA LYS A 102 21.35 3.78 -17.56
C LYS A 102 21.09 5.00 -16.67
N ASN A 103 19.98 5.69 -16.90
CA ASN A 103 19.69 6.99 -16.26
C ASN A 103 18.39 6.95 -15.44
N VAL A 104 17.95 5.75 -15.03
CA VAL A 104 16.70 5.56 -14.29
C VAL A 104 16.96 4.65 -13.10
N ILE A 105 16.60 5.12 -11.91
CA ILE A 105 16.65 4.32 -10.69
C ILE A 105 15.23 3.93 -10.31
N PHE A 106 14.98 2.62 -10.22
CA PHE A 106 13.73 2.09 -9.72
C PHE A 106 13.85 1.93 -8.20
N GLY A 107 12.93 2.56 -7.46
CA GLY A 107 12.96 2.59 -6.00
C GLY A 107 11.59 2.48 -5.36
N GLY A 108 11.59 2.30 -4.04
CA GLY A 108 10.38 2.27 -3.22
C GLY A 108 9.48 1.06 -3.46
N ARG A 109 8.29 1.07 -2.84
CA ARG A 109 7.37 -0.09 -2.84
C ARG A 109 6.91 -0.52 -4.23
N LEU A 110 6.72 0.44 -5.14
CA LEU A 110 6.21 0.21 -6.49
C LEU A 110 7.31 -0.06 -7.52
N GLY A 111 8.50 0.51 -7.36
CA GLY A 111 9.65 0.20 -8.21
C GLY A 111 10.26 -1.16 -7.89
N HIS A 112 10.23 -1.57 -6.61
CA HIS A 112 10.78 -2.86 -6.17
C HIS A 112 9.73 -3.99 -6.05
N TYR A 113 8.47 -3.73 -6.39
CA TYR A 113 7.34 -4.67 -6.19
C TYR A 113 7.37 -5.33 -4.79
N ARG A 114 7.45 -4.50 -3.74
CA ARG A 114 7.68 -4.97 -2.37
C ARG A 114 6.88 -4.16 -1.37
N CYS A 115 6.31 -4.85 -0.36
CA CYS A 115 5.75 -4.18 0.81
C CYS A 115 6.89 -3.70 1.69
N TYR A 116 7.02 -2.38 1.87
CA TYR A 116 7.97 -1.76 2.78
C TYR A 116 7.24 -1.10 3.93
N ASP A 117 7.78 -1.28 5.13
CA ASP A 117 7.49 -0.35 6.22
C ASP A 117 8.16 1.01 5.96
N MET A 118 7.65 2.07 6.59
CA MET A 118 8.16 3.43 6.40
C MET A 118 9.67 3.53 6.68
N HIS A 119 10.17 2.92 7.76
CA HIS A 119 11.60 2.94 8.08
C HIS A 119 12.46 2.18 7.05
N GLN A 120 11.93 1.11 6.45
CA GLN A 120 12.66 0.31 5.47
C GLN A 120 12.85 1.07 4.16
N VAL A 121 11.82 1.78 3.70
CA VAL A 121 11.93 2.59 2.48
C VAL A 121 12.83 3.80 2.69
N ILE A 122 12.81 4.41 3.87
CA ILE A 122 13.76 5.48 4.24
C ILE A 122 15.20 4.93 4.18
N GLY A 123 15.46 3.79 4.81
CA GLY A 123 16.77 3.14 4.76
C GLY A 123 17.22 2.81 3.34
N ALA A 124 16.31 2.26 2.52
CA ALA A 124 16.59 1.95 1.12
C ALA A 124 16.90 3.19 0.28
N ALA A 125 16.17 4.29 0.50
CA ALA A 125 16.42 5.56 -0.20
C ALA A 125 17.77 6.17 0.20
N LEU A 126 18.10 6.19 1.49
CA LEU A 126 19.40 6.67 1.97
C LEU A 126 20.56 5.83 1.43
N GLN A 127 20.41 4.51 1.38
CA GLN A 127 21.40 3.62 0.79
C GLN A 127 21.56 3.87 -0.71
N CYS A 128 20.45 4.07 -1.43
CA CYS A 128 20.48 4.39 -2.85
C CYS A 128 21.28 5.67 -3.12
N VAL A 129 21.02 6.75 -2.38
CA VAL A 129 21.75 8.02 -2.54
C VAL A 129 23.25 7.85 -2.25
N ARG A 130 23.62 7.04 -1.24
CA ARG A 130 25.03 6.77 -0.93
C ARG A 130 25.76 6.00 -2.02
N SER A 131 25.06 5.16 -2.78
CA SER A 131 25.64 4.36 -3.86
C SER A 131 25.85 5.13 -5.17
N GLU A 132 25.28 6.34 -5.29
CA GLU A 132 25.42 7.22 -6.47
C GLU A 132 26.64 8.15 -6.37
N VAL A 133 27.49 7.96 -5.35
CA VAL A 133 28.72 8.74 -5.10
C VAL A 133 29.93 8.08 -5.75
#